data_AF-A0A6P0NPW3-F1
#
_entry.id   AF-A0A6P0NPW3-F1
#
_cell.length_a   1.000
_cell.length_b   1.000
_cell.length_c   1.000
_cell.angle_alpha   90.00
_cell.angle_beta   90.00
_cell.angle_gamma   90.00
#
_symmetry.space_group_name_H-M   'P 1'
#
loop_
_entity.id
_entity.type
_entity.pdbx_description
1 polymer ?
#
loop_
_entity_poly.entity_id
_entity_poly.type
_entity_poly.pdbx_seq_one_letter_code
_entity_poly.pdbx_strand_id
1 'polypeptide(L)'
;MTNKINFATNIVAGDTNNTRDVFWHDILTGITSSISVDALGNQGDFSSISPSISADGRFIAFESRATNLVPGDTNDARDIFVRDVLNGITTRVSVDIFGNQVSRSSFAPTISGDGRFVAFDSFDPLLVPGDSNGTNDIFVRDLLNGVTTKISVNYQGLEGNLTSFNPAISASGEVVAFDSFATNLVVGDANNSRDVFVWSENIYSRLVAL
;
A
#
# COMPACT_ATOMS: atom_id res chain seq x y z
N MET A 1 10.28 -25.64 19.05
CA MET A 1 10.42 -24.26 18.55
C MET A 1 9.03 -23.78 18.17
N THR A 2 8.34 -23.13 19.09
CA THR A 2 6.93 -22.75 18.94
C THR A 2 6.87 -21.36 18.34
N ASN A 3 6.28 -21.24 17.16
CA ASN A 3 6.10 -20.00 16.42
C ASN A 3 5.13 -19.09 17.21
N LYS A 4 5.68 -18.15 18.00
CA LYS A 4 4.88 -17.09 18.62
C LYS A 4 4.62 -16.03 17.56
N ILE A 5 3.47 -16.14 16.91
CA ILE A 5 2.78 -15.04 16.25
C ILE A 5 2.40 -14.06 17.37
N ASN A 6 3.17 -12.98 17.55
CA ASN A 6 3.14 -12.16 18.76
C ASN A 6 2.11 -11.04 18.64
N PHE A 7 1.00 -11.14 19.39
CA PHE A 7 0.12 -10.01 19.75
C PHE A 7 0.83 -9.20 20.84
N ALA A 8 1.76 -8.35 20.43
CA ALA A 8 2.83 -7.88 21.30
C ALA A 8 2.41 -6.76 22.28
N THR A 9 1.51 -7.05 23.23
CA THR A 9 1.06 -6.13 24.30
C THR A 9 2.17 -5.66 25.28
N ASN A 10 3.42 -5.98 25.00
CA ASN A 10 4.56 -5.74 25.89
C ASN A 10 5.83 -5.23 25.17
N ILE A 11 5.75 -4.84 23.88
CA ILE A 11 6.90 -4.28 23.15
C ILE A 11 6.94 -2.75 23.24
N VAL A 12 5.78 -2.10 23.35
CA VAL A 12 5.67 -0.67 23.68
C VAL A 12 4.73 -0.52 24.87
N ALA A 13 5.16 0.20 25.91
CA ALA A 13 4.31 0.50 27.05
C ALA A 13 3.09 1.31 26.59
N GLY A 14 1.88 0.82 26.84
CA GLY A 14 0.63 1.46 26.40
C GLY A 14 -0.05 0.79 25.21
N ASP A 15 0.58 -0.20 24.57
CA ASP A 15 -0.14 -1.10 23.64
C ASP A 15 -1.15 -1.95 24.44
N THR A 16 -2.44 -1.67 24.23
CA THR A 16 -3.53 -2.28 25.00
C THR A 16 -4.71 -2.75 24.15
N ASN A 17 -4.65 -2.55 22.83
CA ASN A 17 -5.76 -2.86 21.91
C ASN A 17 -5.90 -4.37 21.59
N ASN A 18 -4.94 -5.21 22.01
CA ASN A 18 -4.91 -6.65 21.76
C ASN A 18 -5.02 -7.06 20.27
N THR A 19 -4.56 -6.21 19.36
CA THR A 19 -4.56 -6.51 17.92
C THR A 19 -3.13 -6.56 17.38
N ARG A 20 -2.99 -6.71 16.05
CA ARG A 20 -1.69 -6.55 15.39
C ARG A 20 -1.44 -5.07 15.15
N ASP A 21 -0.25 -4.63 15.48
CA ASP A 21 0.19 -3.26 15.28
C ASP A 21 1.50 -3.21 14.49
N VAL A 22 1.77 -2.04 13.92
CA VAL A 22 3.05 -1.75 13.29
C VAL A 22 3.90 -0.97 14.28
N PHE A 23 5.12 -1.46 14.50
CA PHE A 23 6.12 -0.82 15.35
C PHE A 23 7.37 -0.52 14.54
N TRP A 24 8.05 0.57 14.90
CA TRP A 24 9.37 0.93 14.41
C TRP A 24 10.37 0.79 15.54
N HIS A 25 11.50 0.14 15.27
CA HIS A 25 12.56 -0.09 16.24
C HIS A 25 13.86 0.54 15.76
N ASP A 26 14.34 1.51 16.51
CA ASP A 26 15.66 2.10 16.32
C ASP A 26 16.71 1.14 16.85
N ILE A 27 17.50 0.56 15.95
CA ILE A 27 18.56 -0.39 16.33
C ILE A 27 19.77 0.29 17.00
N LEU A 28 19.95 1.60 16.83
CA LEU A 28 21.06 2.35 17.40
C LEU A 28 20.74 2.77 18.84
N THR A 29 19.53 3.23 19.08
CA THR A 29 19.09 3.67 20.42
C THR A 29 18.37 2.59 21.22
N GLY A 30 17.93 1.52 20.56
CA GLY A 30 17.10 0.45 21.15
C GLY A 30 15.66 0.87 21.44
N ILE A 31 15.23 2.05 20.98
CA ILE A 31 13.89 2.59 21.23
C ILE A 31 12.91 1.94 20.25
N THR A 32 11.77 1.47 20.76
CA THR A 32 10.63 1.03 19.95
C THR A 32 9.49 2.05 20.05
N SER A 33 8.89 2.39 18.91
CA SER A 33 7.77 3.32 18.80
C SER A 33 6.61 2.71 18.03
N SER A 34 5.39 3.01 18.45
CA SER A 34 4.18 2.61 17.72
C SER A 34 4.00 3.47 16.46
N ILE A 35 3.70 2.82 15.34
CA ILE A 35 3.49 3.46 14.02
C ILE A 35 2.02 3.53 13.66
N SER A 36 1.25 2.49 14.00
CA SER A 36 -0.21 2.43 13.83
C SER A 36 -0.92 3.28 14.88
N VAL A 37 -0.64 4.58 14.86
CA VAL A 37 -1.22 5.60 15.75
C VAL A 37 -1.76 6.78 14.95
N ASP A 38 -2.70 7.52 15.53
CA ASP A 38 -3.21 8.76 14.96
C ASP A 38 -2.20 9.93 15.10
N ALA A 39 -2.57 11.13 14.66
CA ALA A 39 -1.72 12.33 14.76
C ALA A 39 -1.44 12.78 16.21
N LEU A 40 -2.23 12.33 17.18
CA LEU A 40 -2.06 12.61 18.61
C LEU A 40 -1.30 11.48 19.34
N GLY A 41 -0.95 10.40 18.64
CA GLY A 41 -0.27 9.23 19.20
C GLY A 41 -1.22 8.22 19.84
N ASN A 42 -2.53 8.34 19.64
CA ASN A 42 -3.49 7.34 20.11
C ASN A 42 -3.39 6.09 19.24
N GLN A 43 -3.43 4.92 19.88
CA GLN A 43 -3.34 3.63 19.21
C GLN A 43 -4.54 3.37 18.28
N GLY A 44 -4.27 2.73 17.14
CA GLY A 44 -5.31 2.17 16.28
C GLY A 44 -6.22 1.21 17.04
N ASP A 45 -7.53 1.25 16.78
CA ASP A 45 -8.53 0.39 17.44
C ASP A 45 -8.65 -1.01 16.82
N PHE A 46 -8.11 -1.22 15.60
CA PHE A 46 -8.05 -2.51 14.92
C PHE A 46 -6.68 -2.78 14.28
N SER A 47 -6.53 -3.96 13.67
CA SER A 47 -5.24 -4.47 13.18
C SER A 47 -4.61 -3.60 12.10
N SER A 48 -3.32 -3.31 12.27
CA SER A 48 -2.41 -2.80 11.26
C SER A 48 -1.34 -3.84 10.92
N ILE A 49 -1.04 -4.03 9.63
CA ILE A 49 -0.12 -5.07 9.11
C ILE A 49 0.62 -4.60 7.85
N SER A 50 1.49 -5.47 7.33
CA SER A 50 2.18 -5.31 6.04
C SER A 50 2.96 -3.98 5.91
N PRO A 51 3.84 -3.62 6.85
CA PRO A 51 4.57 -2.36 6.77
C PRO A 51 5.65 -2.38 5.68
N SER A 52 5.87 -1.22 5.07
CA SER A 52 6.96 -0.92 4.15
C SER A 52 7.58 0.43 4.52
N ILE A 53 8.90 0.55 4.47
CA ILE A 53 9.64 1.71 5.01
C ILE A 53 10.52 2.35 3.94
N SER A 54 10.56 3.68 3.91
CA SER A 54 11.47 4.45 3.05
C SER A 54 12.93 4.23 3.43
N ALA A 55 13.86 4.54 2.52
CA ALA A 55 15.28 4.26 2.71
C ALA A 55 15.90 5.05 3.89
N ASP A 56 15.36 6.23 4.18
CA ASP A 56 15.75 7.06 5.32
C ASP A 56 15.01 6.71 6.63
N GLY A 57 14.07 5.75 6.59
CA GLY A 57 13.29 5.34 7.74
C GLY A 57 12.18 6.30 8.16
N ARG A 58 11.98 7.42 7.45
CA ARG A 58 11.05 8.48 7.85
C ARG A 58 9.59 8.14 7.54
N PHE A 59 9.33 7.52 6.40
CA PHE A 59 7.98 7.22 5.93
C PHE A 59 7.71 5.73 6.02
N ILE A 60 6.63 5.36 6.69
CA ILE A 60 6.22 3.96 6.82
C ILE A 60 4.81 3.82 6.27
N ALA A 61 4.67 3.11 5.15
CA ALA A 61 3.40 2.70 4.60
C ALA A 61 2.91 1.42 5.28
N PHE A 62 1.62 1.30 5.55
CA PHE A 62 1.04 0.10 6.16
C PHE A 62 -0.45 -0.04 5.83
N GLU A 63 -0.95 -1.27 5.89
CA GLU A 63 -2.36 -1.61 5.77
C GLU A 63 -3.00 -1.56 7.16
N SER A 64 -4.20 -0.98 7.30
CA SER A 64 -4.93 -0.98 8.57
C SER A 64 -6.44 -1.11 8.42
N ARG A 65 -7.07 -1.77 9.40
CA ARG A 65 -8.53 -1.82 9.63
C ARG A 65 -9.00 -0.81 10.67
N ALA A 66 -8.09 -0.04 11.24
CA ALA A 66 -8.40 0.87 12.34
C ALA A 66 -9.25 2.05 11.85
N THR A 67 -10.30 2.40 12.60
CA THR A 67 -11.26 3.45 12.25
C THR A 67 -10.87 4.82 12.83
N ASN A 68 -9.77 4.88 13.58
CA ASN A 68 -9.39 6.06 14.35
C ASN A 68 -7.99 6.61 14.00
N LEU A 69 -7.31 6.08 12.97
CA LEU A 69 -5.98 6.58 12.58
C LEU A 69 -6.04 7.96 11.90
N VAL A 70 -7.16 8.25 11.25
CA VAL A 70 -7.47 9.56 10.67
C VAL A 70 -8.96 9.87 10.89
N PRO A 71 -9.35 11.16 10.95
CA PRO A 71 -10.76 11.53 11.02
C PRO A 71 -11.53 11.05 9.78
N GLY A 72 -12.76 10.59 9.99
CA GLY A 72 -13.66 10.21 8.89
C GLY A 72 -13.34 8.85 8.25
N ASP A 73 -12.65 7.96 8.96
CA ASP A 73 -12.63 6.53 8.61
C ASP A 73 -13.95 5.86 9.00
N THR A 74 -14.77 5.51 8.01
CA THR A 74 -16.14 5.03 8.24
C THR A 74 -16.57 3.89 7.33
N ASN A 75 -15.67 3.34 6.52
CA ASN A 75 -16.01 2.38 5.47
C ASN A 75 -15.91 0.90 5.90
N ASP A 76 -15.49 0.61 7.13
CA ASP A 76 -15.19 -0.75 7.64
C ASP A 76 -14.25 -1.57 6.72
N ALA A 77 -13.43 -0.89 5.91
CA ALA A 77 -12.50 -1.50 4.97
C ALA A 77 -11.05 -1.41 5.46
N ARG A 78 -10.16 -2.14 4.79
CA ARG A 78 -8.73 -1.92 4.95
C ARG A 78 -8.28 -0.76 4.09
N ASP A 79 -7.58 0.17 4.71
CA ASP A 79 -6.98 1.32 4.05
C ASP A 79 -5.46 1.25 4.09
N ILE A 80 -4.83 1.89 3.12
CA ILE A 80 -3.39 2.12 3.13
C ILE A 80 -3.13 3.45 3.80
N PHE A 81 -2.22 3.46 4.77
CA PHE A 81 -1.78 4.66 5.47
C PHE A 81 -0.28 4.84 5.31
N VAL A 82 0.18 6.09 5.40
CA VAL A 82 1.59 6.43 5.60
C VAL A 82 1.73 7.23 6.88
N ARG A 83 2.69 6.82 7.72
CA ARG A 83 3.16 7.58 8.88
C ARG A 83 4.44 8.31 8.49
N ASP A 84 4.45 9.64 8.62
CA ASP A 84 5.68 10.44 8.72
C ASP A 84 6.14 10.40 10.17
N VAL A 85 7.17 9.60 10.44
CA VAL A 85 7.71 9.38 11.80
C VAL A 85 8.29 10.68 12.37
N LEU A 86 8.89 11.52 11.53
CA LEU A 86 9.52 12.77 11.96
C LEU A 86 8.48 13.80 12.39
N ASN A 87 7.40 13.95 11.62
CA ASN A 87 6.37 14.95 11.89
C ASN A 87 5.21 14.41 12.75
N GLY A 88 5.15 13.10 12.98
CA GLY A 88 4.07 12.47 13.73
C GLY A 88 2.71 12.54 13.03
N ILE A 89 2.69 12.53 11.69
CA ILE A 89 1.47 12.66 10.89
C ILE A 89 1.13 11.31 10.26
N THR A 90 -0.11 10.86 10.41
CA THR A 90 -0.68 9.71 9.70
C THR A 90 -1.63 10.20 8.62
N THR A 91 -1.52 9.65 7.40
CA THR A 91 -2.34 10.05 6.26
C THR A 91 -2.86 8.81 5.53
N ARG A 92 -4.15 8.81 5.15
CA ARG A 92 -4.72 7.77 4.27
C ARG A 92 -4.25 7.99 2.84
N VAL A 93 -3.71 6.95 2.22
CA VAL A 93 -3.20 6.90 0.85
C VAL A 93 -4.26 6.35 -0.12
N SER A 94 -5.06 5.36 0.32
CA SER A 94 -6.17 4.80 -0.45
C SER A 94 -7.36 5.77 -0.49
N VAL A 95 -7.23 6.82 -1.30
CA VAL A 95 -8.24 7.87 -1.46
C VAL A 95 -8.57 8.08 -2.94
N ASP A 96 -9.77 8.57 -3.21
CA ASP A 96 -10.19 8.94 -4.55
C ASP A 96 -9.39 10.14 -5.11
N ILE A 97 -9.69 10.54 -6.34
CA ILE A 97 -9.05 11.67 -7.01
C ILE A 97 -9.29 13.04 -6.34
N PHE A 98 -10.22 13.12 -5.39
CA PHE A 98 -10.54 14.32 -4.61
C PHE A 98 -10.02 14.23 -3.16
N GLY A 99 -9.37 13.12 -2.79
CA GLY A 99 -8.87 12.89 -1.45
C GLY A 99 -9.90 12.33 -0.47
N ASN A 100 -11.06 11.87 -0.94
CA ASN A 100 -12.08 11.26 -0.08
C ASN A 100 -11.80 9.77 0.15
N GLN A 101 -12.38 9.24 1.24
CA GLN A 101 -12.39 7.81 1.52
C GLN A 101 -13.04 7.02 0.36
N VAL A 102 -12.39 5.93 -0.04
CA VAL A 102 -12.96 4.95 -0.98
C VAL A 102 -13.75 3.87 -0.25
N SER A 103 -14.51 3.05 -0.97
CA SER A 103 -15.51 2.14 -0.40
C SER A 103 -15.01 0.73 -0.06
N ARG A 104 -13.91 0.28 -0.65
CA ARG A 104 -13.41 -1.10 -0.60
C ARG A 104 -11.96 -1.15 -0.15
N SER A 105 -11.56 -2.36 0.22
CA SER A 105 -10.26 -2.61 0.83
C SER A 105 -9.10 -2.48 -0.16
N SER A 106 -7.99 -1.95 0.35
CA SER A 106 -6.67 -1.90 -0.31
C SER A 106 -5.65 -2.68 0.52
N PHE A 107 -4.61 -3.22 -0.12
CA PHE A 107 -3.69 -4.19 0.48
C PHE A 107 -2.23 -3.99 0.04
N ALA A 108 -1.33 -4.72 0.72
CA ALA A 108 0.08 -4.93 0.37
C ALA A 108 0.83 -3.67 -0.10
N PRO A 109 0.89 -2.60 0.72
CA PRO A 109 1.58 -1.38 0.33
C PRO A 109 3.10 -1.57 0.28
N THR A 110 3.74 -0.92 -0.69
CA THR A 110 5.19 -0.74 -0.77
C THR A 110 5.52 0.72 -1.06
N ILE A 111 6.62 1.25 -0.50
CA ILE A 111 6.99 2.67 -0.59
C ILE A 111 8.37 2.86 -1.24
N SER A 112 8.52 3.90 -2.07
CA SER A 112 9.80 4.28 -2.68
C SER A 112 10.82 4.71 -1.63
N GLY A 113 12.10 4.72 -2.02
CA GLY A 113 13.22 5.01 -1.13
C GLY A 113 13.17 6.44 -0.55
N ASP A 114 12.67 7.40 -1.32
CA ASP A 114 12.45 8.79 -0.89
C ASP A 114 11.10 9.01 -0.18
N GLY A 115 10.27 7.97 -0.07
CA GLY A 115 8.94 8.06 0.55
C GLY A 115 7.86 8.71 -0.32
N ARG A 116 8.14 9.08 -1.58
CA ARG A 116 7.19 9.82 -2.42
C ARG A 116 6.10 8.96 -3.04
N PHE A 117 6.44 7.75 -3.48
CA PHE A 117 5.53 6.88 -4.22
C PHE A 117 5.13 5.68 -3.38
N VAL A 118 3.82 5.40 -3.30
CA VAL A 118 3.29 4.21 -2.63
C VAL A 118 2.56 3.36 -3.67
N ALA A 119 3.05 2.14 -3.89
CA ALA A 119 2.36 1.14 -4.70
C ALA A 119 1.53 0.22 -3.79
N PHE A 120 0.30 -0.11 -4.20
CA PHE A 120 -0.61 -0.98 -3.46
C PHE A 120 -1.63 -1.62 -4.41
N ASP A 121 -2.26 -2.72 -3.98
CA ASP A 121 -3.37 -3.32 -4.74
C ASP A 121 -4.73 -2.97 -4.11
N SER A 122 -5.76 -2.83 -4.93
CA SER A 122 -7.11 -2.49 -4.48
C SER A 122 -8.19 -2.99 -5.43
N PHE A 123 -9.36 -3.29 -4.87
CA PHE A 123 -10.57 -3.66 -5.63
C PHE A 123 -11.54 -2.48 -5.77
N ASP A 124 -11.13 -1.27 -5.37
CA ASP A 124 -11.98 -0.09 -5.33
C ASP A 124 -11.99 0.70 -6.64
N PRO A 125 -13.17 0.83 -7.30
CA PRO A 125 -13.28 1.51 -8.59
C PRO A 125 -13.21 3.05 -8.49
N LEU A 126 -13.17 3.63 -7.29
CA LEU A 126 -13.17 5.06 -7.05
C LEU A 126 -11.76 5.65 -6.94
N LEU A 127 -10.71 4.80 -6.87
CA LEU A 127 -9.32 5.27 -6.82
C LEU A 127 -8.92 6.03 -8.09
N VAL A 128 -9.39 5.57 -9.26
CA VAL A 128 -9.20 6.24 -10.55
C VAL A 128 -10.46 6.10 -11.41
N PRO A 129 -10.83 7.11 -12.20
CA PRO A 129 -11.91 6.99 -13.17
C PRO A 129 -11.61 5.89 -14.21
N GLY A 130 -12.66 5.14 -14.58
CA GLY A 130 -12.55 4.12 -15.63
C GLY A 130 -11.99 2.78 -15.15
N ASP A 131 -11.83 2.58 -13.85
CA ASP A 131 -11.59 1.25 -13.28
C ASP A 131 -12.89 0.44 -13.23
N SER A 132 -13.03 -0.54 -14.12
CA SER A 132 -14.33 -1.20 -14.39
C SER A 132 -14.29 -2.72 -14.51
N ASN A 133 -13.10 -3.33 -14.45
CA ASN A 133 -12.93 -4.78 -14.55
C ASN A 133 -13.48 -5.56 -13.32
N GLY A 134 -13.74 -4.88 -12.19
CA GLY A 134 -14.26 -5.49 -10.98
C GLY A 134 -13.30 -6.53 -10.38
N THR A 135 -11.99 -6.28 -10.44
CA THR A 135 -10.95 -7.14 -9.86
C THR A 135 -9.89 -6.31 -9.11
N ASN A 136 -8.92 -6.93 -8.42
CA ASN A 136 -7.83 -6.14 -7.81
C ASN A 136 -6.93 -5.61 -8.94
N ASP A 137 -6.58 -4.34 -8.83
CA ASP A 137 -5.64 -3.66 -9.71
C ASP A 137 -4.48 -3.08 -8.91
N ILE A 138 -3.37 -2.80 -9.60
CA ILE A 138 -2.20 -2.18 -9.00
C ILE A 138 -2.23 -0.68 -9.22
N PHE A 139 -2.08 0.07 -8.14
CA PHE A 139 -2.07 1.52 -8.13
C PHE A 139 -0.74 2.04 -7.58
N VAL A 140 -0.32 3.20 -8.07
CA VAL A 140 0.77 4.00 -7.50
C VAL A 140 0.21 5.38 -7.14
N ARG A 141 0.35 5.76 -5.87
CA ARG A 141 0.05 7.10 -5.37
C ARG A 141 1.32 7.92 -5.30
N ASP A 142 1.34 9.07 -5.97
CA ASP A 142 2.33 10.12 -5.76
C ASP A 142 1.88 11.00 -4.59
N LEU A 143 2.57 10.90 -3.45
CA LEU A 143 2.23 11.65 -2.23
C LEU A 143 2.55 13.14 -2.36
N LEU A 144 3.48 13.53 -3.24
CA LEU A 144 3.82 14.94 -3.46
C LEU A 144 2.73 15.64 -4.27
N ASN A 145 2.25 14.99 -5.34
CA ASN A 145 1.25 15.58 -6.25
C ASN A 145 -0.20 15.22 -5.88
N GLY A 146 -0.40 14.23 -5.01
CA GLY A 146 -1.74 13.77 -4.64
C GLY A 146 -2.47 13.06 -5.78
N VAL A 147 -1.73 12.35 -6.64
CA VAL A 147 -2.28 11.67 -7.83
C VAL A 147 -2.15 10.16 -7.69
N THR A 148 -3.23 9.44 -7.96
CA THR A 148 -3.25 7.97 -8.05
C THR A 148 -3.26 7.56 -9.52
N THR A 149 -2.40 6.61 -9.89
CA THR A 149 -2.33 6.03 -11.25
C THR A 149 -2.50 4.53 -11.17
N LYS A 150 -3.42 3.97 -12.00
CA LYS A 150 -3.52 2.51 -12.21
C LYS A 150 -2.42 2.06 -13.18
N ILE A 151 -1.59 1.11 -12.77
CA ILE A 151 -0.42 0.64 -13.53
C ILE A 151 -0.57 -0.79 -14.08
N SER A 152 -1.56 -1.56 -13.60
CA SER A 152 -1.98 -2.85 -14.18
C SER A 152 -2.78 -2.66 -15.48
N VAL A 153 -2.17 -1.94 -16.43
CA VAL A 153 -2.74 -1.64 -17.74
C VAL A 153 -1.78 -2.07 -18.84
N ASN A 154 -2.33 -2.53 -19.96
CA ASN A 154 -1.54 -2.92 -21.13
C ASN A 154 -0.89 -1.71 -21.81
N TYR A 155 -0.06 -1.96 -22.83
CA TYR A 155 0.69 -0.91 -23.54
C TYR A 155 -0.14 0.24 -24.14
N GLN A 156 -1.45 0.06 -24.30
CA GLN A 156 -2.39 1.08 -24.80
C GLN A 156 -3.19 1.76 -23.67
N GLY A 157 -3.12 1.23 -22.45
CA GLY A 157 -3.76 1.79 -21.26
C GLY A 157 -5.08 1.14 -20.95
N LEU A 158 -5.35 0.00 -21.59
CA LEU A 158 -6.51 -0.81 -21.29
C LEU A 158 -6.25 -1.61 -20.03
N GLU A 159 -7.25 -1.70 -19.17
CA GLU A 159 -7.18 -2.43 -17.91
C GLU A 159 -6.93 -3.94 -18.12
N GLY A 160 -6.22 -4.53 -17.16
CA GLY A 160 -6.13 -5.99 -17.04
C GLY A 160 -7.52 -6.61 -16.90
N ASN A 161 -7.74 -7.75 -17.55
CA ASN A 161 -9.02 -8.46 -17.51
C ASN A 161 -9.18 -9.37 -16.29
N LEU A 162 -8.13 -9.56 -15.49
CA LEU A 162 -8.10 -10.41 -14.29
C LEU A 162 -7.24 -9.76 -13.20
N THR A 163 -7.29 -10.35 -12.00
CA THR A 163 -6.69 -9.79 -10.78
C THR A 163 -5.18 -9.61 -10.86
N SER A 164 -4.72 -8.48 -10.30
CA SER A 164 -3.31 -8.15 -10.08
C SER A 164 -3.07 -7.82 -8.60
N PHE A 165 -1.95 -8.26 -8.02
CA PHE A 165 -1.69 -8.16 -6.59
C PHE A 165 -0.18 -8.18 -6.26
N ASN A 166 0.17 -7.95 -4.98
CA ASN A 166 1.54 -7.94 -4.45
C ASN A 166 2.53 -7.03 -5.23
N PRO A 167 2.29 -5.71 -5.28
CA PRO A 167 3.23 -4.80 -5.92
C PRO A 167 4.54 -4.70 -5.13
N ALA A 168 5.64 -4.48 -5.84
CA ALA A 168 6.94 -4.12 -5.29
C ALA A 168 7.52 -2.94 -6.06
N ILE A 169 7.63 -1.79 -5.41
CA ILE A 169 8.21 -0.57 -5.99
C ILE A 169 9.73 -0.48 -5.76
N SER A 170 10.44 -0.04 -6.79
CA SER A 170 11.87 0.28 -6.71
C SER A 170 12.15 1.51 -5.83
N ALA A 171 13.38 1.62 -5.32
CA ALA A 171 13.77 2.75 -4.48
C ALA A 171 13.66 4.12 -5.20
N SER A 172 13.84 4.17 -6.53
CA SER A 172 13.65 5.40 -7.31
C SER A 172 12.17 5.73 -7.59
N GLY A 173 11.25 4.78 -7.37
CA GLY A 173 9.84 4.92 -7.73
C GLY A 173 9.52 4.66 -9.21
N GLU A 174 10.53 4.41 -10.06
CA GLU A 174 10.37 4.37 -11.52
C GLU A 174 9.95 3.01 -12.08
N VAL A 175 10.01 1.97 -11.25
CA VAL A 175 9.74 0.58 -11.60
C VAL A 175 8.87 -0.06 -10.52
N VAL A 176 7.82 -0.76 -10.94
CA VAL A 176 6.96 -1.58 -10.07
C VAL A 176 6.81 -2.97 -10.68
N ALA A 177 7.18 -4.01 -9.94
CA ALA A 177 6.86 -5.39 -10.28
C ALA A 177 5.58 -5.83 -9.57
N PHE A 178 4.77 -6.69 -10.20
CA PHE A 178 3.53 -7.21 -9.58
C PHE A 178 3.14 -8.56 -10.17
N ASP A 179 2.32 -9.30 -9.43
CA ASP A 179 1.69 -10.53 -9.89
C ASP A 179 0.40 -10.21 -10.65
N SER A 180 0.11 -10.91 -11.74
CA SER A 180 -1.20 -10.83 -12.38
C SER A 180 -1.61 -12.14 -13.04
N PHE A 181 -2.91 -12.38 -13.07
CA PHE A 181 -3.53 -13.43 -13.90
C PHE A 181 -4.04 -12.88 -15.25
N ALA A 182 -3.89 -11.58 -15.51
CA ALA A 182 -4.47 -10.91 -16.65
C ALA A 182 -3.79 -11.29 -17.96
N THR A 183 -4.57 -11.86 -18.88
CA THR A 183 -4.11 -12.36 -20.18
C THR A 183 -4.04 -11.30 -21.29
N ASN A 184 -4.20 -10.03 -20.91
CA ASN A 184 -4.26 -8.91 -21.85
C ASN A 184 -3.30 -7.77 -21.49
N LEU A 185 -2.44 -7.94 -20.49
CA LEU A 185 -1.43 -6.94 -20.11
C LEU A 185 -0.29 -6.86 -21.12
N VAL A 186 0.12 -8.02 -21.66
CA VAL A 186 1.18 -8.14 -22.67
C VAL A 186 0.71 -9.02 -23.81
N VAL A 187 1.08 -8.67 -25.04
CA VAL A 187 0.75 -9.48 -26.23
C VAL A 187 1.43 -10.84 -26.15
N GLY A 188 0.65 -11.90 -26.32
CA GLY A 188 1.15 -13.28 -26.29
C GLY A 188 1.04 -13.95 -24.93
N ASP A 189 0.63 -13.23 -23.89
CA ASP A 189 0.35 -13.80 -22.58
C ASP A 189 -1.09 -14.35 -22.51
N ALA A 190 -1.30 -15.56 -23.03
CA ALA A 190 -2.62 -16.21 -23.07
C ALA A 190 -2.65 -17.53 -22.29
N ASN A 191 -1.72 -17.70 -21.34
CA ASN A 191 -1.49 -18.97 -20.64
C ASN A 191 -2.49 -19.23 -19.48
N ASN A 192 -3.31 -18.23 -19.10
CA ASN A 192 -4.19 -18.23 -17.91
C ASN A 192 -3.44 -18.59 -16.60
N SER A 193 -2.14 -18.31 -16.56
CA SER A 193 -1.29 -18.50 -15.40
C SER A 193 -1.14 -17.19 -14.65
N ARG A 194 -0.61 -17.28 -13.43
CA ARG A 194 -0.04 -16.14 -12.75
C ARG A 194 1.33 -15.88 -13.36
N ASP A 195 1.56 -14.65 -13.78
CA ASP A 195 2.84 -14.17 -14.29
C ASP A 195 3.28 -12.92 -13.50
N VAL A 196 4.58 -12.63 -13.55
CA VAL A 196 5.15 -11.41 -12.96
C VAL A 196 5.35 -10.38 -14.06
N PHE A 197 4.77 -9.20 -13.87
CA PHE A 197 4.87 -8.08 -14.79
C PHE A 197 5.68 -6.95 -14.17
N VAL A 198 6.37 -6.18 -15.02
CA VAL A 198 7.11 -4.98 -14.61
C VAL A 198 6.57 -3.76 -15.34
N TRP A 199 6.06 -2.79 -14.58
CA TRP A 199 5.71 -1.46 -15.06
C TRP A 199 6.89 -0.49 -14.87
N SER A 200 7.10 0.40 -15.85
CA SER A 200 8.08 1.49 -15.74
C SER A 200 7.60 2.75 -16.46
N GLU A 201 7.94 3.91 -15.88
CA GLU A 201 7.57 5.23 -16.40
C GLU A 201 8.46 5.70 -17.57
N ASN A 202 9.72 5.24 -17.68
CA ASN A 202 10.76 5.90 -18.49
C ASN A 202 11.32 5.13 -19.70
N ILE A 203 10.72 4.03 -20.13
CA ILE A 203 11.15 3.34 -21.36
C ILE A 203 9.92 3.01 -22.19
N TYR A 204 9.78 3.64 -23.37
CA TYR A 204 8.84 3.30 -24.46
C TYR A 204 7.71 2.32 -24.08
N SER A 205 6.75 2.80 -23.30
CA SER A 205 5.46 2.19 -22.96
C SER A 205 5.43 0.65 -22.79
N ARG A 206 5.55 0.28 -21.50
CA ARG A 206 4.67 -0.65 -20.75
C ARG A 206 4.92 -2.16 -20.83
N LEU A 207 4.92 -2.72 -19.61
CA LEU A 207 4.80 -4.12 -19.17
C LEU A 207 5.64 -5.15 -19.92
N VAL A 208 6.58 -5.77 -19.21
CA VAL A 208 7.31 -6.97 -19.65
C VAL A 208 6.96 -8.11 -18.70
N ALA A 209 6.59 -9.26 -19.25
CA ALA A 209 6.42 -10.51 -18.50
C ALA A 209 7.80 -11.16 -18.27
N LEU A 210 8.05 -11.67 -17.05
CA LEU A 210 9.31 -12.31 -16.64
C LEU A 210 9.24 -13.85 -16.67
#